data_AF-A0A1I7K5L6-F1
#
_entry.id   AF-A0A1I7K5L6-F1
#
_cell.length_a   1.000
_cell.length_b   1.000
_cell.length_c   1.000
_cell.angle_alpha   90.00
_cell.angle_beta   90.00
_cell.angle_gamma   90.00
#
_symmetry.space_group_name_H-M   'P 1'
#
loop_
_entity.id
_entity.type
_entity.pdbx_description
1 polymer ?
#
loop_
_entity_poly.entity_id
_entity_poly.type
_entity_poly.pdbx_seq_one_letter_code
_entity_poly.pdbx_strand_id
1 'polypeptide(L)'
;MDNFVDALLSPKTDKIPDEYDWFAPLIGDWDCDYYDEFTGQKRYVKGEWLFRRVLEGAGIQDVFIFPSRDTKETAPQPDGEYGSSLRMFNHFENCYDVVYTCDHCMKRLRFDKKGNKLVGKVLDEENTYWIFSDITDNSFTWKNVMISDDGTYTLDCEIHGKRVK
;
A
#
# COMPACT_ATOMS: atom_id res chain seq x y z
N MET A 1 -7.52 -24.04 -10.23
CA MET A 1 -7.14 -22.63 -10.13
C MET A 1 -8.27 -21.83 -10.73
N ASP A 2 -8.57 -20.66 -10.18
CA ASP A 2 -9.66 -19.82 -10.69
C ASP A 2 -9.16 -19.07 -11.92
N ASN A 3 -9.89 -19.14 -13.05
CA ASN A 3 -9.45 -18.54 -14.32
C ASN A 3 -9.21 -17.03 -14.20
N PHE A 4 -9.90 -16.32 -13.31
CA PHE A 4 -9.68 -14.91 -13.06
C PHE A 4 -8.33 -14.68 -12.38
N VAL A 5 -8.01 -15.50 -11.37
CA VAL A 5 -6.72 -15.42 -10.66
C VAL A 5 -5.56 -15.71 -11.62
N ASP A 6 -5.71 -16.69 -12.49
CA ASP A 6 -4.70 -17.04 -13.49
C ASP A 6 -4.49 -15.93 -14.53
N ALA A 7 -5.58 -15.27 -14.95
CA ALA A 7 -5.50 -14.12 -15.86
C ALA A 7 -4.94 -12.86 -15.19
N LEU A 8 -5.13 -12.73 -13.89
CA LEU A 8 -4.70 -11.57 -13.12
C LEU A 8 -3.21 -11.63 -12.76
N LEU A 9 -2.75 -12.75 -12.19
CA LEU A 9 -1.38 -12.89 -11.70
C LEU A 9 -0.35 -12.99 -12.83
N SER A 10 0.84 -12.47 -12.59
CA SER A 10 1.92 -12.50 -13.58
C SER A 10 3.31 -12.68 -12.96
N PRO A 11 4.24 -13.37 -13.64
CA PRO A 11 5.67 -13.23 -13.33
C PRO A 11 6.19 -11.83 -13.69
N LYS A 12 7.44 -11.55 -13.30
CA LYS A 12 8.18 -10.38 -13.78
C LYS A 12 8.35 -10.44 -15.29
N THR A 13 8.18 -9.30 -15.96
CA THR A 13 8.39 -9.09 -17.39
C THR A 13 9.14 -7.78 -17.61
N ASP A 14 9.47 -7.45 -18.86
CA ASP A 14 10.20 -6.22 -19.22
C ASP A 14 9.28 -4.98 -19.29
N LYS A 15 7.98 -5.12 -18.96
CA LYS A 15 7.04 -3.98 -18.96
C LYS A 15 7.38 -2.95 -17.88
N ILE A 16 8.02 -3.34 -16.78
CA ILE A 16 8.54 -2.40 -15.77
C ILE A 16 10.06 -2.53 -15.78
N PRO A 17 10.82 -1.50 -16.21
CA PRO A 17 12.27 -1.56 -16.18
C PRO A 17 12.79 -1.70 -14.75
N ASP A 18 13.92 -2.39 -14.57
CA ASP A 18 14.50 -2.68 -13.25
C ASP A 18 14.75 -1.44 -12.39
N GLU A 19 15.15 -0.32 -13.01
CA GLU A 19 15.34 0.96 -12.34
C GLU A 19 14.05 1.51 -11.72
N TYR A 20 12.90 1.14 -12.30
CA TYR A 20 11.56 1.56 -11.91
C TYR A 20 10.75 0.49 -11.17
N ASP A 21 11.28 -0.72 -10.97
CA ASP A 21 10.59 -1.81 -10.25
C ASP A 21 10.62 -1.60 -8.72
N TRP A 22 10.25 -0.39 -8.28
CA TRP A 22 10.41 0.14 -6.93
C TRP A 22 9.63 -0.62 -5.86
N PHE A 23 8.47 -1.16 -6.24
CA PHE A 23 7.59 -1.92 -5.36
C PHE A 23 7.92 -3.42 -5.35
N ALA A 24 8.87 -3.90 -6.17
CA ALA A 24 9.24 -5.31 -6.20
C ALA A 24 9.61 -5.91 -4.84
N PRO A 25 10.34 -5.20 -3.95
CA PRO A 25 10.64 -5.72 -2.62
C PRO A 25 9.39 -5.95 -1.75
N LEU A 26 8.27 -5.29 -2.05
CA LEU A 26 7.01 -5.46 -1.33
C LEU A 26 6.20 -6.67 -1.83
N ILE A 27 6.51 -7.25 -3.00
CA ILE A 27 5.80 -8.43 -3.52
C ILE A 27 5.91 -9.59 -2.52
N GLY A 28 4.76 -10.14 -2.12
CA GLY A 28 4.64 -11.19 -1.12
C GLY A 28 3.54 -10.93 -0.11
N ASP A 29 3.55 -11.71 0.97
CA ASP A 29 2.53 -11.70 2.02
C ASP A 29 3.13 -11.14 3.30
N TRP A 30 2.35 -10.30 3.99
CA TRP A 30 2.81 -9.55 5.15
C TRP A 30 1.78 -9.59 6.26
N ASP A 31 2.25 -9.93 7.46
CA ASP A 31 1.57 -9.62 8.70
C ASP A 31 1.84 -8.16 9.04
N CYS A 32 0.80 -7.43 9.40
CA CYS A 32 0.90 -6.00 9.66
C CYS A 32 0.45 -5.63 11.07
N ASP A 33 1.23 -4.76 11.68
CA ASP A 33 0.91 -4.05 12.91
C ASP A 33 0.49 -2.62 12.53
N TYR A 34 -0.79 -2.27 12.68
CA TYR A 34 -1.34 -0.94 12.38
C TYR A 34 -1.57 -0.15 13.65
N TYR A 35 -1.17 1.12 13.63
CA TYR A 35 -1.26 2.06 14.73
C TYR A 35 -1.88 3.38 14.26
N ASP A 36 -2.90 3.84 14.97
CA ASP A 36 -3.55 5.13 14.72
C ASP A 36 -4.16 5.72 15.99
N GLU A 37 -4.87 6.84 15.83
CA GLU A 37 -5.71 7.42 16.86
C GLU A 37 -7.18 7.43 16.41
N PHE A 38 -7.99 6.53 16.98
CA PHE A 38 -9.41 6.45 16.67
C PHE A 38 -10.22 7.09 17.80
N THR A 39 -11.01 8.12 17.49
CA THR A 39 -11.83 8.86 18.48
C THR A 39 -11.02 9.44 19.66
N GLY A 40 -9.77 9.84 19.43
CA GLY A 40 -8.87 10.39 20.46
C GLY A 40 -8.17 9.35 21.32
N GLN A 41 -8.28 8.06 20.99
CA GLN A 41 -7.57 6.97 21.68
C GLN A 41 -6.61 6.27 20.73
N LYS A 42 -5.38 6.04 21.23
CA LYS A 42 -4.41 5.23 20.51
C LYS A 42 -4.96 3.81 20.34
N ARG A 43 -4.93 3.34 19.11
CA ARG A 43 -5.42 2.02 18.74
C ARG A 43 -4.33 1.24 18.04
N TYR A 44 -4.41 -0.07 18.21
CA TYR A 44 -3.55 -1.05 17.56
C TYR A 44 -4.42 -2.15 16.95
N VAL A 45 -4.15 -2.48 15.68
CA VAL A 45 -4.91 -3.48 14.91
C VAL A 45 -3.94 -4.40 14.18
N LYS A 46 -4.19 -5.71 14.24
CA LYS A 46 -3.52 -6.68 13.38
C LYS A 46 -4.15 -6.67 11.99
N GLY A 47 -3.35 -6.63 10.94
CA GLY A 47 -3.83 -6.76 9.56
C GLY A 47 -2.94 -7.62 8.68
N GLU A 48 -3.33 -7.72 7.42
CA GLU A 48 -2.60 -8.39 6.37
C GLU A 48 -2.45 -7.45 5.17
N TRP A 49 -1.30 -7.47 4.51
CA TRP A 49 -1.11 -6.77 3.25
C TRP A 49 -0.44 -7.70 2.25
N LEU A 50 -1.11 -7.94 1.13
CA LEU A 50 -0.72 -8.96 0.15
C LEU A 50 -0.40 -8.26 -1.16
N PHE A 51 0.82 -8.37 -1.66
CA PHE A 51 1.25 -7.72 -2.91
C PHE A 51 1.55 -8.77 -3.97
N ARG A 52 1.02 -8.58 -5.18
CA ARG A 52 1.27 -9.44 -6.33
C ARG A 52 1.52 -8.62 -7.58
N ARG A 53 2.36 -9.16 -8.45
CA ARG A 53 2.50 -8.64 -9.81
C ARG A 53 1.34 -9.15 -10.66
N VAL A 54 0.77 -8.26 -11.46
CA VAL A 54 -0.47 -8.53 -12.20
C VAL A 54 -0.41 -8.02 -13.63
N LEU A 55 -1.42 -8.37 -14.44
CA LEU A 55 -1.66 -7.82 -15.78
C LEU A 55 -0.43 -7.99 -16.70
N GLU A 56 0.06 -9.22 -16.82
CA GLU A 56 1.26 -9.58 -17.58
C GLU A 56 2.53 -8.79 -17.19
N GLY A 57 2.62 -8.40 -15.91
CA GLY A 57 3.78 -7.72 -15.35
C GLY A 57 3.75 -6.21 -15.52
N ALA A 58 2.66 -5.65 -16.06
CA ALA A 58 2.50 -4.21 -16.26
C ALA A 58 2.28 -3.43 -14.96
N GLY A 59 1.86 -4.11 -13.89
CA GLY A 59 1.56 -3.47 -12.62
C GLY A 59 1.68 -4.40 -11.42
N ILE A 60 1.48 -3.81 -10.26
CA ILE A 60 1.41 -4.48 -8.97
C ILE A 60 0.05 -4.17 -8.37
N GLN A 61 -0.67 -5.22 -7.97
CA GLN A 61 -1.87 -5.09 -7.17
C GLN A 61 -1.56 -5.49 -5.74
N ASP A 62 -2.15 -4.78 -4.80
CA ASP A 62 -2.16 -5.18 -3.40
C ASP A 62 -3.57 -5.27 -2.83
N VAL A 63 -3.71 -6.11 -1.80
CA VAL A 63 -4.93 -6.28 -1.02
C VAL A 63 -4.60 -5.94 0.43
N PHE A 64 -5.30 -4.95 0.97
CA PHE A 64 -5.11 -4.34 2.27
C PHE A 64 -6.25 -4.76 3.19
N ILE A 65 -5.95 -5.47 4.28
CA ILE A 65 -6.99 -6.10 5.12
C ILE A 65 -6.74 -5.78 6.59
N PHE A 66 -7.57 -4.92 7.17
CA PHE A 66 -7.51 -4.55 8.59
C PHE A 66 -8.92 -4.51 9.17
N PRO A 67 -9.25 -5.31 10.21
CA PRO A 67 -8.40 -6.31 10.85
C PRO A 67 -8.09 -7.49 9.93
N SER A 68 -7.02 -8.23 10.24
CA SER A 68 -6.62 -9.43 9.50
C SER A 68 -7.77 -10.43 9.44
N ARG A 69 -7.77 -11.30 8.44
CA ARG A 69 -8.80 -12.34 8.30
C ARG A 69 -8.87 -13.27 9.52
N ASP A 70 -7.75 -13.45 10.23
CA ASP A 70 -7.66 -14.23 11.47
C ASP A 70 -8.27 -13.52 12.68
N THR A 71 -8.26 -12.19 12.72
CA THR A 71 -8.71 -11.40 13.88
C THR A 71 -10.06 -10.72 13.68
N LYS A 72 -10.55 -10.59 12.43
CA LYS A 72 -11.77 -9.84 12.09
C LYS A 72 -13.02 -10.26 12.85
N GLU A 73 -13.18 -11.55 13.14
CA GLU A 73 -14.38 -12.07 13.84
C GLU A 73 -14.27 -11.88 15.37
N THR A 74 -13.05 -11.97 15.92
CA THR A 74 -12.81 -11.92 17.37
C THR A 74 -12.51 -10.52 17.89
N ALA A 75 -12.01 -9.63 17.02
CA ALA A 75 -11.64 -8.25 17.33
C ALA A 75 -12.04 -7.32 16.16
N PRO A 76 -13.34 -7.27 15.81
CA PRO A 76 -13.82 -6.43 14.71
C PRO A 76 -13.52 -4.95 14.98
N GLN A 77 -13.28 -4.20 13.92
CA GLN A 77 -13.14 -2.75 13.98
C GLN A 77 -14.33 -2.09 13.25
N PRO A 78 -14.89 -1.00 13.79
CA PRO A 78 -16.05 -0.33 13.19
C PRO A 78 -15.77 0.26 11.80
N ASP A 79 -14.50 0.57 11.54
CA ASP A 79 -13.92 1.10 10.31
C ASP A 79 -12.99 0.06 9.66
N GLY A 80 -13.26 -1.24 9.86
CA GLY A 80 -12.49 -2.29 9.23
C GLY A 80 -12.49 -2.15 7.70
N GLU A 81 -11.32 -2.26 7.08
CA GLU A 81 -11.10 -2.08 5.66
C GLU A 81 -10.70 -3.40 4.99
N TYR A 82 -11.34 -3.66 3.84
CA TYR A 82 -10.90 -4.65 2.87
C TYR A 82 -10.71 -3.93 1.54
N GLY A 83 -9.51 -3.39 1.36
CA GLY A 83 -9.16 -2.54 0.22
C GLY A 83 -8.26 -3.23 -0.79
N SER A 84 -8.13 -2.62 -1.96
CA SER A 84 -7.14 -3.01 -2.96
C SER A 84 -6.56 -1.78 -3.65
N SER A 85 -5.25 -1.82 -3.91
CA SER A 85 -4.59 -0.85 -4.77
C SER A 85 -4.14 -1.51 -6.07
N LEU A 86 -4.34 -0.84 -7.21
CA LEU A 86 -3.66 -1.16 -8.46
C LEU A 86 -2.61 -0.09 -8.75
N ARG A 87 -1.35 -0.50 -8.88
CA ARG A 87 -0.18 0.36 -9.10
C ARG A 87 0.38 0.09 -10.50
N MET A 88 0.23 1.06 -11.39
CA MET A 88 0.64 0.96 -12.78
C MET A 88 1.86 1.84 -13.02
N PHE A 89 2.90 1.28 -13.63
CA PHE A 89 4.05 2.08 -14.03
C PHE A 89 3.70 2.95 -15.24
N ASN A 90 3.91 4.26 -15.11
CA ASN A 90 3.70 5.24 -16.17
C ASN A 90 5.05 5.60 -16.81
N HIS A 91 5.29 5.05 -17.99
CA HIS A 91 6.53 5.26 -18.75
C HIS A 91 6.70 6.70 -19.27
N PHE A 92 5.62 7.48 -19.40
CA PHE A 92 5.71 8.84 -19.92
C PHE A 92 6.30 9.79 -18.87
N GLU A 93 6.00 9.52 -17.60
CA GLU A 93 6.41 10.38 -16.48
C GLU A 93 7.39 9.70 -15.51
N ASN A 94 7.70 8.42 -15.74
CA ASN A 94 8.59 7.61 -14.90
C ASN A 94 8.18 7.59 -13.42
N CYS A 95 6.88 7.43 -13.18
CA CYS A 95 6.27 7.34 -11.85
C CYS A 95 5.25 6.19 -11.81
N TYR A 96 4.59 6.00 -10.67
CA TYR A 96 3.48 5.05 -10.55
C TYR A 96 2.16 5.79 -10.38
N ASP A 97 1.21 5.50 -11.26
CA ASP A 97 -0.18 5.86 -11.09
C ASP A 97 -0.89 4.77 -10.29
N VAL A 98 -1.54 5.17 -9.21
CA VAL A 98 -2.16 4.24 -8.27
C VAL A 98 -3.62 4.61 -8.05
N VAL A 99 -4.48 3.60 -8.10
CA VAL A 99 -5.85 3.72 -7.58
C VAL A 99 -5.96 2.79 -6.38
N TYR A 100 -6.38 3.34 -5.25
CA TYR A 100 -6.82 2.59 -4.08
C TYR A 100 -8.33 2.63 -3.99
N THR A 101 -8.95 1.53 -3.58
CA THR A 101 -10.37 1.49 -3.25
C THR A 101 -10.63 0.54 -2.09
N CYS A 102 -11.56 0.92 -1.24
CA CYS A 102 -12.20 0.05 -0.25
C CYS A 102 -13.70 0.36 -0.27
N ASP A 103 -14.47 -0.23 0.63
CA ASP A 103 -15.91 0.02 0.67
C ASP A 103 -16.21 1.52 0.77
N HIS A 104 -17.06 2.01 -0.14
CA HIS A 104 -17.43 3.42 -0.27
C HIS A 104 -16.28 4.45 -0.48
N CYS A 105 -15.05 4.03 -0.80
CA CYS A 105 -13.91 4.93 -1.00
C CYS A 105 -13.12 4.60 -2.26
N MET A 106 -12.68 5.65 -2.98
CA MET A 106 -11.68 5.54 -4.05
C MET A 106 -10.72 6.72 -3.96
N LYS A 107 -9.42 6.45 -3.99
CA LYS A 107 -8.36 7.46 -3.98
C LYS A 107 -7.42 7.24 -5.16
N ARG A 108 -6.98 8.33 -5.76
CA ARG A 108 -5.93 8.32 -6.79
C ARG A 108 -4.65 8.88 -6.20
N LEU A 109 -3.54 8.21 -6.47
CA LEU A 109 -2.24 8.63 -6.01
C LEU A 109 -1.21 8.58 -7.14
N ARG A 110 -0.22 9.45 -7.04
CA ARG A 110 1.01 9.37 -7.83
C ARG A 110 2.17 9.08 -6.90
N PHE A 111 2.86 7.98 -7.14
CA PHE A 111 4.05 7.58 -6.39
C PHE A 111 5.32 7.93 -7.14
N ASP A 112 6.23 8.58 -6.43
CA ASP A 112 7.59 8.89 -6.85
C ASP A 112 8.59 8.32 -5.84
N LYS A 113 9.78 7.97 -6.32
CA LYS A 113 10.90 7.55 -5.46
C LYS A 113 11.70 8.77 -5.01
N LYS A 114 11.81 8.97 -3.70
CA LYS A 114 12.59 10.04 -3.06
C LYS A 114 13.65 9.42 -2.16
N GLY A 115 14.87 9.28 -2.67
CA GLY A 115 15.93 8.54 -1.99
C GLY A 115 15.56 7.07 -1.81
N ASN A 116 15.46 6.62 -0.56
CA ASN A 116 15.06 5.26 -0.19
C ASN A 116 13.56 5.13 0.15
N LYS A 117 12.75 6.18 -0.05
CA LYS A 117 11.32 6.18 0.24
C LYS A 117 10.50 6.18 -1.04
N LEU A 118 9.33 5.55 -1.00
CA LEU A 118 8.30 5.68 -2.03
C LEU A 118 7.24 6.62 -1.48
N VAL A 119 7.08 7.78 -2.11
CA VAL A 119 6.20 8.86 -1.65
C VAL A 119 5.05 8.99 -2.63
N GLY A 120 3.84 8.65 -2.16
CA GLY A 120 2.60 8.73 -2.90
C GLY A 120 1.81 9.98 -2.53
N LYS A 121 1.65 10.91 -3.46
CA LYS A 121 0.76 12.06 -3.29
C LYS A 121 -0.67 11.64 -3.58
N VAL A 122 -1.61 11.84 -2.64
CA VAL A 122 -3.05 11.70 -2.93
C VAL A 122 -3.46 12.89 -3.78
N LEU A 123 -3.98 12.63 -4.98
CA LEU A 123 -4.20 13.68 -5.99
C LEU A 123 -5.43 14.55 -5.69
N ASP A 124 -6.43 13.96 -5.02
CA ASP A 124 -7.69 14.62 -4.71
C ASP A 124 -7.67 15.30 -3.33
N GLU A 125 -6.52 15.32 -2.65
CA GLU A 125 -6.33 15.91 -1.32
C GLU A 125 -5.08 16.80 -1.32
N GLU A 126 -5.18 18.04 -0.79
CA GLU A 126 -4.11 19.03 -0.91
C GLU A 126 -2.79 18.58 -0.28
N ASN A 127 -2.84 17.94 0.89
CA ASN A 127 -1.66 17.74 1.74
C ASN A 127 -1.47 16.30 2.24
N THR A 128 -2.21 15.33 1.73
CA THR A 128 -2.09 13.93 2.14
C THR A 128 -1.05 13.17 1.31
N TYR A 129 -0.24 12.36 1.99
CA TYR A 129 0.79 11.53 1.39
C TYR A 129 0.84 10.14 2.04
N TRP A 130 1.08 9.13 1.20
CA TRP A 130 1.32 7.75 1.61
C TRP A 130 2.78 7.41 1.38
N ILE A 131 3.49 7.04 2.43
CA ILE A 131 4.94 6.90 2.38
C ILE A 131 5.33 5.49 2.79
N PHE A 132 5.96 4.75 1.87
CA PHE A 132 6.70 3.54 2.23
C PHE A 132 8.16 3.91 2.54
N SER A 133 8.69 3.39 3.64
CA SER A 133 10.08 3.52 4.05
C SER A 133 10.61 2.22 4.66
N ASP A 134 11.92 2.19 4.90
CA ASP A 134 12.59 1.10 5.61
C ASP A 134 12.28 -0.29 5.01
N ILE A 135 12.14 -0.31 3.68
CA ILE A 135 11.78 -1.48 2.90
C ILE A 135 12.98 -2.41 2.84
N THR A 136 12.82 -3.62 3.35
CA THR A 136 13.79 -4.71 3.32
C THR A 136 13.12 -5.99 2.83
N ASP A 137 13.92 -7.05 2.68
CA ASP A 137 13.39 -8.37 2.36
C ASP A 137 12.42 -8.90 3.41
N ASN A 138 12.41 -8.38 4.65
CA ASN A 138 11.61 -8.96 5.75
C ASN A 138 10.71 -7.95 6.47
N SER A 139 10.82 -6.66 6.14
CA SER A 139 10.05 -5.59 6.80
C SER A 139 9.80 -4.41 5.89
N PHE A 140 8.78 -3.63 6.20
CA PHE A 140 8.63 -2.26 5.72
C PHE A 140 7.85 -1.42 6.73
N THR A 141 7.94 -0.10 6.59
CA THR A 141 7.06 0.85 7.27
C THR A 141 6.22 1.58 6.23
N TRP A 142 4.93 1.74 6.50
CA TRP A 142 4.05 2.59 5.72
C TRP A 142 3.41 3.65 6.62
N LYS A 143 3.22 4.86 6.12
CA LYS A 143 2.61 5.97 6.87
C LYS A 143 1.60 6.72 6.00
N ASN A 144 0.44 7.02 6.58
CA ASN A 144 -0.45 8.07 6.10
C ASN A 144 -0.12 9.37 6.84
N VAL A 145 0.19 10.43 6.09
CA VAL A 145 0.66 11.69 6.68
C VAL A 145 0.02 12.87 5.99
N MET A 146 -0.18 13.94 6.75
CA MET A 146 -0.47 15.26 6.21
C MET A 146 0.78 16.12 6.31
N ILE A 147 1.18 16.74 5.20
CA ILE A 147 2.31 17.67 5.13
C ILE A 147 1.77 19.02 4.65
N SER A 148 1.68 19.98 5.56
CA SER A 148 1.21 21.35 5.26
C SER A 148 2.23 22.15 4.43
N ASP A 149 1.79 23.26 3.84
CA ASP A 149 2.63 24.15 3.03
C ASP A 149 3.85 24.72 3.78
N ASP A 150 3.74 24.87 5.10
CA ASP A 150 4.83 25.32 5.99
C ASP A 150 5.82 24.19 6.36
N GLY A 151 5.60 22.97 5.85
CA GLY A 151 6.39 21.78 6.13
C GLY A 151 5.98 21.05 7.41
N THR A 152 4.91 21.47 8.09
CA THR A 152 4.40 20.76 9.27
C THR A 152 3.98 19.35 8.88
N TYR A 153 4.52 18.37 9.60
CA TYR A 153 4.28 16.95 9.37
C TYR A 153 3.36 16.39 10.48
N THR A 154 2.21 15.86 10.09
CA THR A 154 1.26 15.20 10.99
C THR A 154 1.10 13.75 10.57
N LEU A 155 1.33 12.83 11.51
CA LEU A 155 1.08 11.40 11.31
C LEU A 155 -0.40 11.11 11.58
N ASP A 156 -1.07 10.50 10.61
CA ASP A 156 -2.45 10.03 10.76
C ASP A 156 -2.45 8.58 11.25
N CYS A 157 -1.77 7.70 10.51
CA CYS A 157 -1.56 6.31 10.92
C CYS A 157 -0.24 5.75 10.38
N GLU A 158 0.26 4.71 11.03
CA GLU A 158 1.44 3.96 10.58
C GLU A 158 1.24 2.45 10.65
N ILE A 159 1.95 1.76 9.77
CA ILE A 159 1.93 0.31 9.63
C ILE A 159 3.35 -0.21 9.61
N HIS A 160 3.58 -1.30 10.33
CA HIS A 160 4.80 -2.07 10.25
C HIS A 160 4.49 -3.46 9.69
N GLY A 161 5.03 -3.75 8.51
CA GLY A 161 4.91 -5.06 7.86
C GLY A 161 6.03 -6.00 8.28
N LYS A 162 5.69 -7.27 8.48
CA LYS A 162 6.62 -8.39 8.68
C LYS A 162 6.29 -9.49 7.69
N ARG A 163 7.29 -9.95 6.95
CA ARG A 163 7.07 -10.94 5.89
C ARG A 163 6.60 -12.27 6.47
N VAL A 164 5.54 -12.83 5.89
CA VAL A 164 5.08 -14.20 6.16
C VAL A 164 6.04 -15.16 5.46
N LYS A 165 6.53 -16.16 6.20
CA LYS A 165 7.49 -17.17 5.71
C LYS A 165 6.80 -18.36 5.07
#